data_AF-A0A8K0PJX1-F1
#
_entry.id   AF-A0A8K0PJX1-F1
#
_cell.length_a   1.000
_cell.length_b   1.000
_cell.length_c   1.000
_cell.angle_alpha   90.00
_cell.angle_beta   90.00
_cell.angle_gamma   90.00
#
_symmetry.space_group_name_H-M   'P 1'
#
loop_
_entity.id
_entity.type
_entity.pdbx_description
1 polymer ?
#
loop_
_entity_poly.entity_id
_entity_poly.type
_entity_poly.pdbx_seq_one_letter_code
_entity_poly.pdbx_strand_id
1 'polypeptide(L)'
;MVRGGLCLRAGRTWPKRPHLGAPSYAIRFLSTSSDPRIKDLGKLIEDDYALIRTTYDKPKHPIVLAHGLLGFDELHIAGSKLPGVQYWRGITEALGARGVECITATVPPSGSIEARAEKLAECIERKAPGKNVNIVAGLDSRYMISRLKPLNLKILSLTTIASPHRGSAFADFVFQQIGPLNIPKIYKALEFFGLETGAFSQLTRTYMTETFNPATPDDPDVQYYSYGAAFDPDLFSVFRASHRIINPVEGPNDGMVSVASSQWGTYKGTLQGVSHLDLINWTNRLRWFLWELGGKKRNFNAVALYLDIADMLAKEGL
;
A
#
# COMPACT_ATOMS: atom_id res chain seq x y z
N MET A 1 42.84 -75.68 14.05
CA MET A 1 42.91 -76.63 12.90
C MET A 1 41.49 -76.91 12.45
N VAL A 2 41.03 -76.88 11.19
CA VAL A 2 41.57 -76.56 9.86
C VAL A 2 40.35 -76.34 8.95
N ARG A 3 40.36 -75.24 8.17
CA ARG A 3 39.90 -74.99 6.76
C ARG A 3 38.56 -75.58 6.30
N GLY A 4 37.64 -74.80 5.69
CA GLY A 4 37.75 -74.12 4.37
C GLY A 4 36.70 -74.77 3.43
N GLY A 5 36.08 -74.18 2.40
CA GLY A 5 36.06 -72.87 1.76
C GLY A 5 34.99 -72.92 0.63
N LEU A 6 34.56 -71.73 0.17
CA LEU A 6 33.94 -71.32 -1.12
C LEU A 6 33.16 -72.34 -2.00
N CYS A 7 31.95 -71.97 -2.50
CA CYS A 7 31.75 -71.20 -3.75
C CYS A 7 30.27 -71.12 -4.26
N LEU A 8 29.84 -69.89 -4.56
CA LEU A 8 29.04 -69.39 -5.72
C LEU A 8 27.56 -69.76 -6.00
N ARG A 9 26.76 -68.68 -5.93
CA ARG A 9 25.83 -68.08 -6.96
C ARG A 9 24.35 -68.52 -7.09
N ALA A 10 23.53 -67.47 -6.89
CA ALA A 10 22.50 -66.91 -7.79
C ALA A 10 21.01 -67.24 -7.53
N GLY A 11 20.20 -66.19 -7.34
CA GLY A 11 18.74 -66.30 -7.46
C GLY A 11 17.87 -65.19 -6.86
N ARG A 12 18.00 -63.95 -7.35
CA ARG A 12 16.95 -62.90 -7.47
C ARG A 12 16.11 -62.51 -6.22
N THR A 13 16.52 -61.42 -5.57
CA THR A 13 15.63 -60.53 -4.82
C THR A 13 15.14 -59.39 -5.72
N TRP A 14 13.85 -59.08 -5.65
CA TRP A 14 13.22 -57.99 -6.40
C TRP A 14 13.66 -56.63 -5.84
N PRO A 15 14.05 -55.64 -6.67
CA PRO A 15 14.36 -54.32 -6.16
C PRO A 15 13.07 -53.59 -5.73
N LYS A 16 13.09 -53.05 -4.51
CA LYS A 16 12.08 -52.09 -4.03
C LYS A 16 12.07 -50.89 -4.96
N ARG A 17 10.89 -50.51 -5.45
CA ARG A 17 10.71 -49.30 -6.27
C ARG A 17 11.11 -48.07 -5.44
N PRO A 18 11.85 -47.10 -6.01
CA PRO A 18 12.03 -45.82 -5.36
C PRO A 18 10.69 -45.09 -5.33
N HIS A 19 10.27 -44.65 -4.15
CA HIS A 19 9.15 -43.74 -3.99
C HIS A 19 9.52 -42.41 -4.66
N LEU A 20 9.05 -42.22 -5.89
CA LEU A 20 9.01 -40.91 -6.54
C LEU A 20 8.02 -40.05 -5.75
N GLY A 21 8.54 -39.11 -4.97
CA GLY A 21 7.75 -38.07 -4.34
C GLY A 21 6.96 -37.31 -5.42
N ALA A 22 5.67 -37.09 -5.15
CA ALA A 22 4.81 -36.30 -6.02
C ALA A 22 5.41 -34.89 -6.20
N PRO A 23 5.49 -34.35 -7.42
CA PRO A 23 5.96 -33.00 -7.62
C PRO A 23 4.97 -32.03 -6.97
N SER A 24 5.49 -31.29 -5.99
CA SER A 24 4.88 -30.07 -5.47
C SER A 24 4.55 -29.16 -6.64
N TYR A 25 3.25 -28.91 -6.87
CA TYR A 25 2.79 -27.86 -7.77
C TYR A 25 3.08 -26.51 -7.13
N ALA A 26 4.34 -26.08 -7.21
CA ALA A 26 4.71 -24.69 -7.03
C ALA A 26 4.20 -23.93 -8.26
N ILE A 27 3.01 -23.33 -8.14
CA ILE A 27 2.53 -22.37 -9.13
C ILE A 27 3.39 -21.10 -8.99
N ARG A 28 4.48 -21.04 -9.75
CA ARG A 28 5.19 -19.78 -10.03
C ARG A 28 4.37 -18.99 -11.05
N PHE A 29 3.49 -18.11 -10.58
CA PHE A 29 3.01 -17.02 -11.41
C PHE A 29 4.07 -15.92 -11.45
N LEU A 30 5.06 -16.09 -12.33
CA LEU A 30 5.76 -14.95 -12.89
C LEU A 30 4.96 -14.52 -14.12
N SER A 31 3.94 -13.68 -13.91
CA SER A 31 3.36 -12.92 -15.03
C SER A 31 4.38 -11.86 -15.43
N THR A 32 5.26 -12.19 -16.37
CA THR A 32 6.01 -11.16 -17.10
C THR A 32 5.11 -10.71 -18.25
N SER A 33 4.30 -9.68 -18.00
CA SER A 33 3.57 -9.02 -19.08
C SER A 33 4.57 -8.46 -20.10
N SER A 34 4.47 -8.94 -21.35
CA SER A 34 5.38 -8.63 -22.45
C SER A 34 4.99 -7.35 -23.22
N ASP A 35 4.35 -6.39 -22.55
CA ASP A 35 4.05 -5.09 -23.15
C ASP A 35 5.26 -4.15 -22.99
N PRO A 36 5.83 -3.61 -24.07
CA PRO A 36 6.96 -2.69 -24.01
C PRO A 36 6.69 -1.39 -23.24
N ARG A 37 5.42 -1.06 -22.93
CA ARG A 37 5.01 0.06 -22.05
C ARG A 37 5.15 -0.25 -20.55
N ILE A 38 5.42 -1.50 -20.18
CA ILE A 38 5.33 -2.03 -18.80
C ILE A 38 6.71 -2.29 -18.17
N LYS A 39 7.80 -1.86 -18.83
CA LYS A 39 9.18 -2.16 -18.38
C LYS A 39 9.52 -1.65 -16.97
N ASP A 40 8.80 -0.66 -16.44
CA ASP A 40 9.11 0.01 -15.17
C ASP A 40 8.08 -0.22 -14.04
N LEU A 41 7.15 -1.18 -14.20
CA LEU A 41 6.09 -1.45 -13.20
C LEU A 41 6.45 -2.48 -12.12
N GLY A 42 7.65 -3.04 -12.16
CA GLY A 42 8.05 -4.12 -11.24
C GLY A 42 7.13 -5.34 -11.35
N LYS A 43 6.91 -6.06 -10.23
CA LYS A 43 5.96 -7.18 -10.18
C LYS A 43 4.54 -6.64 -10.39
N LEU A 44 3.86 -7.07 -11.44
CA LEU A 44 2.42 -6.80 -11.61
C LEU A 44 1.59 -7.73 -10.73
N ILE A 45 0.57 -7.17 -10.12
CA ILE A 45 -0.43 -7.86 -9.30
C ILE A 45 -1.78 -7.60 -9.96
N GLU A 46 -2.24 -8.59 -10.72
CA GLU A 46 -3.47 -8.48 -11.53
C GLU A 46 -4.70 -8.96 -10.75
N ASP A 47 -4.60 -10.11 -10.09
CA ASP A 47 -5.71 -10.73 -9.37
C ASP A 47 -5.31 -11.44 -8.06
N ASP A 48 -4.05 -11.32 -7.59
CA ASP A 48 -3.59 -11.90 -6.32
C ASP A 48 -4.50 -11.50 -5.13
N TYR A 49 -5.13 -10.32 -5.23
CA TYR A 49 -6.05 -9.76 -4.22
C TYR A 49 -7.50 -9.69 -4.68
N ALA A 50 -7.89 -10.45 -5.70
CA ALA A 50 -9.29 -10.56 -6.12
C ALA A 50 -10.15 -11.24 -5.05
N LEU A 51 -9.58 -12.19 -4.32
CA LEU A 51 -10.26 -13.02 -3.31
C LEU A 51 -9.52 -13.02 -1.98
N ILE A 52 -10.29 -13.10 -0.89
CA ILE A 52 -9.74 -13.31 0.46
C ILE A 52 -9.35 -14.78 0.59
N ARG A 53 -8.08 -15.05 0.95
CA ARG A 53 -7.57 -16.41 1.19
C ARG A 53 -8.20 -17.02 2.44
N THR A 54 -8.19 -18.34 2.52
CA THR A 54 -8.71 -19.07 3.70
C THR A 54 -7.87 -18.81 4.95
N THR A 55 -6.56 -18.67 4.77
CA THR A 55 -5.56 -18.57 5.85
C THR A 55 -4.62 -17.40 5.61
N TYR A 56 -4.37 -16.66 6.70
CA TYR A 56 -3.38 -15.59 6.80
C TYR A 56 -2.66 -15.77 8.14
N ASP A 57 -1.34 -15.63 8.13
CA ASP A 57 -0.54 -15.62 9.34
C ASP A 57 -0.66 -14.26 10.05
N LYS A 58 -0.64 -14.30 11.38
CA LYS A 58 -0.74 -13.12 12.24
C LYS A 58 0.66 -12.58 12.56
N PRO A 59 0.92 -11.26 12.40
CA PRO A 59 2.17 -10.66 12.81
C PRO A 59 2.31 -10.63 14.34
N LYS A 60 3.55 -10.63 14.81
CA LYS A 60 3.89 -10.57 16.24
C LYS A 60 3.57 -9.23 16.85
N HIS A 61 3.73 -8.16 16.08
CA HIS A 61 3.56 -6.79 16.55
C HIS A 61 2.31 -6.12 15.96
N PRO A 62 1.68 -5.16 16.69
CA PRO A 62 0.52 -4.44 16.20
C PRO A 62 0.78 -3.70 14.89
N ILE A 63 -0.28 -3.56 14.09
CA ILE A 63 -0.29 -2.74 12.89
C ILE A 63 -0.95 -1.40 13.20
N VAL A 64 -0.22 -0.31 12.96
CA VAL A 64 -0.73 1.05 12.96
C VAL A 64 -1.18 1.41 11.55
N LEU A 65 -2.46 1.81 11.40
CA LEU A 65 -3.03 2.30 10.15
C LEU A 65 -3.21 3.82 10.23
N ALA A 66 -2.52 4.57 9.38
CA ALA A 66 -2.66 6.03 9.32
C ALA A 66 -3.02 6.50 7.90
N HIS A 67 -3.97 7.41 7.81
CA HIS A 67 -4.48 7.91 6.54
C HIS A 67 -3.57 9.00 5.92
N GLY A 68 -3.65 9.15 4.60
CA GLY A 68 -2.94 10.19 3.84
C GLY A 68 -3.59 11.58 3.92
N LEU A 69 -3.06 12.50 3.11
CA LEU A 69 -3.63 13.82 2.90
C LEU A 69 -5.08 13.69 2.38
N LEU A 70 -5.99 14.52 2.90
CA LEU A 70 -7.45 14.43 2.70
C LEU A 70 -8.13 13.19 3.29
N GLY A 71 -7.41 12.37 4.06
CA GLY A 71 -8.03 11.32 4.86
C GLY A 71 -8.80 11.92 6.05
N PHE A 72 -9.86 11.22 6.46
CA PHE A 72 -10.72 11.54 7.60
C PHE A 72 -10.82 10.29 8.47
N ASP A 73 -11.22 10.41 9.74
CA ASP A 73 -11.48 9.23 10.58
C ASP A 73 -12.86 8.63 10.23
N GLU A 74 -13.87 9.50 10.20
CA GLU A 74 -15.26 9.19 9.90
C GLU A 74 -15.89 10.34 9.09
N LEU A 75 -16.45 10.04 7.91
CA LEU A 75 -17.12 11.03 7.06
C LEU A 75 -18.64 10.81 7.06
N HIS A 76 -19.39 11.79 7.56
CA HIS A 76 -20.86 11.78 7.52
C HIS A 76 -21.39 12.41 6.22
N ILE A 77 -21.47 11.60 5.16
CA ILE A 77 -21.87 12.06 3.81
C ILE A 77 -23.34 12.52 3.74
N ALA A 78 -24.20 12.07 4.67
CA ALA A 78 -25.63 12.35 4.68
C ALA A 78 -26.11 12.96 6.02
N GLY A 79 -25.29 13.82 6.63
CA GLY A 79 -25.54 14.41 7.94
C GLY A 79 -25.40 13.42 9.11
N SER A 80 -25.57 13.90 10.34
CA SER A 80 -25.39 13.13 11.58
C SER A 80 -26.40 11.99 11.79
N LYS A 81 -27.35 11.80 10.88
CA LYS A 81 -28.43 10.79 10.99
C LYS A 81 -28.07 9.44 10.37
N LEU A 82 -26.98 9.34 9.61
CA LEU A 82 -26.45 8.08 9.09
C LEU A 82 -25.07 7.77 9.71
N PRO A 83 -24.74 6.49 9.93
CA PRO A 83 -23.42 6.08 10.41
C PRO A 83 -22.37 6.66 9.46
N GLY A 84 -21.33 7.30 10.02
CA GLY A 84 -20.30 7.86 9.19
C GLY A 84 -19.48 6.76 8.51
N VAL A 85 -18.88 7.11 7.38
CA VAL A 85 -18.06 6.17 6.62
C VAL A 85 -16.64 6.26 7.14
N GLN A 86 -16.17 5.17 7.74
CA GLN A 86 -14.80 5.06 8.23
C GLN A 86 -13.81 4.94 7.06
N TYR A 87 -12.62 5.49 7.24
CA TYR A 87 -11.55 5.39 6.23
C TYR A 87 -11.07 3.96 6.03
N TRP A 88 -10.95 3.20 7.11
CA TRP A 88 -10.50 1.80 7.11
C TRP A 88 -11.64 0.77 7.07
N ARG A 89 -12.76 1.12 6.42
CA ARG A 89 -14.00 0.33 6.48
C ARG A 89 -13.80 -1.12 6.01
N GLY A 90 -14.04 -2.07 6.91
CA GLY A 90 -13.91 -3.51 6.66
C GLY A 90 -12.49 -4.04 6.82
N ILE A 91 -11.49 -3.17 6.88
CA ILE A 91 -10.07 -3.55 7.00
C ILE A 91 -9.73 -3.86 8.45
N THR A 92 -10.08 -2.97 9.38
CA THR A 92 -9.83 -3.17 10.82
C THR A 92 -10.61 -4.37 11.35
N GLU A 93 -11.85 -4.57 10.91
CA GLU A 93 -12.66 -5.71 11.31
C GLU A 93 -12.11 -7.02 10.77
N ALA A 94 -11.66 -7.05 9.51
CA ALA A 94 -11.07 -8.24 8.92
C ALA A 94 -9.74 -8.62 9.58
N LEU A 95 -8.87 -7.64 9.86
CA LEU A 95 -7.63 -7.86 10.58
C LEU A 95 -7.89 -8.33 12.01
N GLY A 96 -8.83 -7.69 12.72
CA GLY A 96 -9.24 -8.07 14.07
C GLY A 96 -9.85 -9.48 14.13
N ALA A 97 -10.64 -9.88 13.12
CA ALA A 97 -11.18 -11.24 13.00
C ALA A 97 -10.09 -12.32 12.81
N ARG A 98 -8.88 -11.92 12.40
CA ARG A 98 -7.68 -12.77 12.33
C ARG A 98 -6.77 -12.61 13.55
N GLY A 99 -7.23 -11.90 14.57
CA GLY A 99 -6.50 -11.67 15.82
C GLY A 99 -5.35 -10.68 15.69
N VAL A 100 -5.24 -9.95 14.59
CA VAL A 100 -4.25 -8.89 14.41
C VAL A 100 -4.65 -7.69 15.27
N GLU A 101 -3.72 -7.18 16.08
CA GLU A 101 -3.97 -5.96 16.83
C GLU A 101 -3.81 -4.76 15.89
N CYS A 102 -4.89 -4.03 15.64
CA CYS A 102 -4.90 -2.86 14.78
C CYS A 102 -5.12 -1.57 15.57
N ILE A 103 -4.25 -0.60 15.32
CA ILE A 103 -4.29 0.72 15.92
C ILE A 103 -4.54 1.73 14.80
N THR A 104 -5.67 2.42 14.82
CA THR A 104 -5.89 3.53 13.88
C THR A 104 -5.28 4.81 14.42
N ALA A 105 -4.60 5.57 13.56
CA ALA A 105 -4.10 6.89 13.88
C ALA A 105 -4.76 7.93 12.96
N THR A 106 -5.13 9.06 13.57
CA THR A 106 -5.81 10.16 12.90
C THR A 106 -4.87 11.34 12.87
N VAL A 107 -4.67 11.91 11.69
CA VAL A 107 -3.82 13.09 11.48
C VAL A 107 -4.65 14.23 10.89
N PRO A 108 -4.21 15.50 10.98
CA PRO A 108 -4.89 16.60 10.32
C PRO A 108 -5.11 16.32 8.82
N PRO A 109 -6.33 16.56 8.29
CA PRO A 109 -6.68 16.20 6.91
C PRO A 109 -5.95 17.06 5.86
N SER A 110 -5.57 18.29 6.22
CA SER A 110 -4.99 19.28 5.29
C SER A 110 -3.68 19.90 5.80
N GLY A 111 -3.08 19.37 6.87
CA GLY A 111 -1.86 19.93 7.47
C GLY A 111 -0.59 19.58 6.70
N SER A 112 0.51 20.24 7.05
CA SER A 112 1.85 19.92 6.54
C SER A 112 2.30 18.52 6.97
N ILE A 113 3.28 17.95 6.26
CA ILE A 113 3.84 16.63 6.59
C ILE A 113 4.39 16.62 8.03
N GLU A 114 5.02 17.71 8.46
CA GLU A 114 5.58 17.89 9.80
C GLU A 114 4.48 17.83 10.87
N ALA A 115 3.43 18.65 10.73
CA ALA A 115 2.32 18.69 11.68
C ALA A 115 1.57 17.35 11.73
N ARG A 116 1.41 16.69 10.58
CA ARG A 116 0.76 15.36 10.50
C ARG A 116 1.64 14.28 11.13
N ALA A 117 2.96 14.35 10.97
CA ALA A 117 3.91 13.43 11.59
C ALA A 117 3.96 13.58 13.12
N GLU A 118 3.89 14.81 13.65
CA GLU A 118 3.82 15.06 15.10
C GLU A 118 2.55 14.43 15.69
N LYS A 119 1.38 14.66 15.06
CA LYS A 119 0.13 14.02 15.50
C LYS A 119 0.12 12.52 15.35
N LEU A 120 0.78 11.99 14.32
CA LEU A 120 0.97 10.56 14.19
C LEU A 120 1.77 9.99 15.37
N ALA A 121 2.90 10.61 15.73
CA ALA A 121 3.74 10.19 16.85
C ALA A 121 2.95 10.19 18.17
N GLU A 122 2.29 11.31 18.49
CA GLU A 122 1.46 11.45 19.69
C GLU A 122 0.38 10.37 19.77
N CYS A 123 -0.27 10.05 18.64
CA CYS A 123 -1.31 9.04 18.59
C CYS A 123 -0.76 7.63 18.84
N ILE A 124 0.40 7.29 18.27
CA ILE A 124 1.02 5.97 18.46
C ILE A 124 1.52 5.83 19.90
N GLU A 125 2.19 6.83 20.47
CA GLU A 125 2.68 6.80 21.86
C GLU A 125 1.55 6.54 22.86
N ARG A 126 0.40 7.19 22.64
CA ARG A 126 -0.78 7.02 23.48
C ARG A 126 -1.47 5.66 23.31
N LYS A 127 -1.56 5.15 22.08
CA LYS A 127 -2.34 3.92 21.78
C LYS A 127 -1.50 2.63 21.83
N ALA A 128 -0.18 2.72 21.73
CA ALA A 128 0.74 1.60 21.70
C ALA A 128 1.87 1.71 22.76
N PRO A 129 1.58 2.05 24.02
CA PRO A 129 2.62 2.32 25.01
C PRO A 129 3.49 1.07 25.23
N GLY A 130 4.81 1.23 25.06
CA GLY A 130 5.80 0.15 25.25
C GLY A 130 5.74 -0.97 24.21
N LYS A 131 4.98 -0.80 23.12
CA LYS A 131 4.89 -1.81 22.04
C LYS A 131 5.81 -1.42 20.88
N ASN A 132 6.47 -2.42 20.31
CA ASN A 132 7.03 -2.29 18.97
C ASN A 132 5.88 -2.36 17.95
N VAL A 133 5.93 -1.57 16.88
CA VAL A 133 4.81 -1.49 15.93
C VAL A 133 5.26 -1.54 14.47
N ASN A 134 4.38 -2.05 13.61
CA ASN A 134 4.46 -1.97 12.16
C ASN A 134 3.50 -0.90 11.66
N ILE A 135 3.93 -0.01 10.75
CA ILE A 135 3.09 1.07 10.24
C ILE A 135 2.69 0.80 8.79
N VAL A 136 1.40 1.00 8.47
CA VAL A 136 0.90 1.11 7.10
C VAL A 136 0.37 2.52 6.89
N ALA A 137 1.13 3.34 6.16
CA ALA A 137 0.90 4.78 6.02
C ALA A 137 1.76 5.36 4.89
N GLY A 138 1.86 6.70 4.83
CA GLY A 138 2.63 7.41 3.80
C GLY A 138 3.79 8.26 4.31
N LEU A 139 3.94 9.44 3.71
CA LEU A 139 5.08 10.34 3.90
C LEU A 139 5.25 10.82 5.35
N ASP A 140 4.17 11.03 6.09
CA ASP A 140 4.22 11.48 7.48
C ASP A 140 4.98 10.50 8.36
N SER A 141 4.87 9.21 8.10
CA SER A 141 5.60 8.18 8.84
C SER A 141 7.08 8.22 8.53
N ARG A 142 7.48 8.48 7.27
CA ARG A 142 8.89 8.69 6.93
C ARG A 142 9.46 9.90 7.67
N TYR A 143 8.72 11.02 7.68
CA TYR A 143 9.13 12.20 8.43
C TYR A 143 9.24 11.92 9.92
N MET A 144 8.22 11.28 10.52
CA MET A 144 8.23 10.91 11.93
C MET A 144 9.44 10.04 12.29
N ILE A 145 9.68 8.97 11.52
CA ILE A 145 10.78 8.02 11.77
C ILE A 145 12.13 8.72 11.64
N SER A 146 12.35 9.47 10.56
CA SER A 146 13.67 10.02 10.24
C SER A 146 13.99 11.33 10.97
N ARG A 147 13.00 12.21 11.14
CA ARG A 147 13.19 13.59 11.63
C ARG A 147 12.80 13.75 13.09
N LEU A 148 11.64 13.21 13.47
CA LEU A 148 11.15 13.35 14.85
C LEU A 148 11.83 12.36 15.80
N LYS A 149 12.18 11.16 15.30
CA LYS A 149 12.88 10.10 16.06
C LYS A 149 12.31 9.92 17.48
N PRO A 150 11.00 9.63 17.61
CA PRO A 150 10.35 9.52 18.92
C PRO A 150 11.02 8.43 19.77
N LEU A 151 11.63 8.83 20.89
CA LEU A 151 12.47 7.95 21.72
C LEU A 151 11.68 6.80 22.38
N ASN A 152 10.37 6.98 22.57
CA ASN A 152 9.50 6.01 23.23
C ASN A 152 8.80 5.05 22.25
N LEU A 153 9.07 5.18 20.95
CA LEU A 153 8.48 4.34 19.92
C LEU A 153 9.55 3.50 19.22
N LYS A 154 9.38 2.18 19.25
CA LYS A 154 10.16 1.29 18.37
C LYS A 154 9.32 0.93 17.15
N ILE A 155 9.63 1.58 16.04
CA ILE A 155 9.06 1.25 14.74
C ILE A 155 9.87 0.12 14.13
N LEU A 156 9.21 -0.94 13.66
CA LEU A 156 9.88 -2.10 13.05
C LEU A 156 9.77 -2.09 11.52
N SER A 157 8.64 -1.60 11.01
CA SER A 157 8.44 -1.46 9.57
C SER A 157 7.53 -0.30 9.20
N LEU A 158 7.70 0.15 7.96
CA LEU A 158 6.78 1.05 7.26
C LEU A 158 6.43 0.45 5.90
N THR A 159 5.14 0.16 5.71
CA THR A 159 4.58 -0.23 4.41
C THR A 159 3.81 0.94 3.82
N THR A 160 4.21 1.42 2.65
CA THR A 160 3.50 2.48 1.94
C THR A 160 2.67 1.92 0.80
N ILE A 161 1.51 2.53 0.54
CA ILE A 161 0.62 2.13 -0.53
C ILE A 161 0.31 3.40 -1.35
N ALA A 162 0.73 3.40 -2.61
CA ALA A 162 0.57 4.52 -3.54
C ALA A 162 0.98 5.89 -2.97
N SER A 163 2.05 5.94 -2.17
CA SER A 163 2.55 7.18 -1.59
C SER A 163 3.45 7.93 -2.58
N PRO A 164 3.29 9.26 -2.76
CA PRO A 164 4.06 10.01 -3.74
C PRO A 164 5.49 10.32 -3.26
N HIS A 165 6.34 9.30 -3.13
CA HIS A 165 7.72 9.46 -2.61
C HIS A 165 8.58 10.38 -3.47
N ARG A 166 8.25 10.55 -4.75
CA ARG A 166 8.92 11.48 -5.67
C ARG A 166 7.98 12.59 -6.14
N GLY A 167 6.91 12.84 -5.39
CA GLY A 167 5.86 13.80 -5.71
C GLY A 167 4.91 13.33 -6.80
N SER A 168 4.11 14.25 -7.33
CA SER A 168 3.17 14.00 -8.42
C SER A 168 3.13 15.18 -9.38
N ALA A 169 3.15 14.91 -10.69
CA ALA A 169 2.94 15.90 -11.74
C ALA A 169 1.55 16.53 -11.66
N PHE A 170 0.57 15.85 -11.06
CA PHE A 170 -0.71 16.47 -10.75
C PHE A 170 -0.58 17.51 -9.63
N ALA A 171 0.22 17.24 -8.60
CA ALA A 171 0.51 18.23 -7.56
C ALA A 171 1.28 19.43 -8.14
N ASP A 172 2.24 19.21 -9.03
CA ASP A 172 2.93 20.29 -9.75
C ASP A 172 1.95 21.13 -10.58
N PHE A 173 1.05 20.49 -11.33
CA PHE A 173 0.05 21.19 -12.13
C PHE A 173 -0.85 22.05 -11.25
N VAL A 174 -1.38 21.48 -10.16
CA VAL A 174 -2.23 22.20 -9.20
C VAL A 174 -1.45 23.36 -8.59
N PHE A 175 -0.21 23.14 -8.15
CA PHE A 175 0.66 24.17 -7.58
C PHE A 175 0.93 25.33 -8.56
N GLN A 176 1.20 25.03 -9.83
CA GLN A 176 1.40 26.04 -10.89
C GLN A 176 0.12 26.83 -11.19
N GLN A 177 -1.04 26.18 -11.22
CA GLN A 177 -2.33 26.85 -11.44
C GLN A 177 -2.74 27.75 -10.26
N ILE A 178 -2.34 27.38 -9.04
CA ILE A 178 -2.60 28.07 -7.76
C ILE A 178 -1.60 29.19 -7.49
N GLY A 179 -0.52 29.33 -8.29
CA GLY A 179 0.65 30.17 -8.03
C GLY A 179 0.41 31.50 -7.29
N PRO A 180 1.42 32.03 -6.56
CA PRO A 180 1.28 32.96 -5.42
C PRO A 180 0.52 34.28 -5.67
N LEU A 181 0.20 34.59 -6.93
CA LEU A 181 -0.48 35.81 -7.36
C LEU A 181 -1.97 35.60 -7.70
N ASN A 182 -2.50 34.36 -7.72
CA ASN A 182 -3.85 34.07 -8.20
C ASN A 182 -4.87 33.78 -7.08
N ILE A 183 -4.95 34.72 -6.14
CA ILE A 183 -5.76 34.67 -4.90
C ILE A 183 -7.19 34.10 -5.07
N PRO A 184 -7.98 34.44 -6.12
CA PRO A 184 -9.34 33.91 -6.25
C PRO A 184 -9.39 32.40 -6.58
N LYS A 185 -8.40 31.90 -7.33
CA LYS A 185 -8.30 30.47 -7.66
C LYS A 185 -7.81 29.66 -6.46
N ILE A 186 -6.97 30.27 -5.62
CA ILE A 186 -6.54 29.71 -4.33
C ILE A 186 -7.78 29.44 -3.48
N TYR A 187 -8.59 30.47 -3.17
CA TYR A 187 -9.78 30.29 -2.33
C TYR A 187 -10.75 29.25 -2.89
N LYS A 188 -11.00 29.24 -4.21
CA LYS A 188 -11.90 28.27 -4.84
C LYS A 188 -11.36 26.83 -4.79
N ALA A 189 -10.04 26.64 -4.89
CA ALA A 189 -9.40 25.34 -4.73
C ALA A 189 -9.42 24.89 -3.26
N LEU A 190 -9.17 25.81 -2.32
CA LEU A 190 -9.25 25.53 -0.87
C LEU A 190 -10.67 25.18 -0.45
N GLU A 191 -11.70 25.83 -1.00
CA GLU A 191 -13.12 25.51 -0.74
C GLU A 191 -13.57 24.21 -1.43
N PHE A 192 -13.21 23.99 -2.69
CA PHE A 192 -13.65 22.80 -3.42
C PHE A 192 -13.06 21.50 -2.85
N PHE A 193 -11.86 21.56 -2.27
CA PHE A 193 -11.17 20.40 -1.73
C PHE A 193 -10.98 20.43 -0.20
N GLY A 194 -11.35 21.51 0.50
CA GLY A 194 -11.21 21.64 1.97
C GLY A 194 -9.75 21.75 2.46
N LEU A 195 -8.92 22.53 1.78
CA LEU A 195 -7.45 22.42 1.86
C LEU A 195 -6.73 23.63 2.46
N GLU A 196 -5.47 23.40 2.88
CA GLU A 196 -4.43 24.42 3.01
C GLU A 196 -3.50 24.36 1.79
N THR A 197 -3.08 25.52 1.25
CA THR A 197 -2.19 25.58 0.08
C THR A 197 -0.83 24.90 0.29
N GLY A 198 -0.38 24.83 1.55
CA GLY A 198 0.92 24.24 1.91
C GLY A 198 0.99 22.72 1.75
N ALA A 199 -0.15 22.02 1.82
CA ALA A 199 -0.15 20.57 1.71
C ALA A 199 0.20 20.08 0.29
N PHE A 200 -0.29 20.78 -0.74
CA PHE A 200 0.00 20.42 -2.13
C PHE A 200 1.42 20.79 -2.55
N SER A 201 1.98 21.89 -2.04
CA SER A 201 3.37 22.25 -2.33
C SER A 201 4.33 21.17 -1.85
N GLN A 202 4.04 20.54 -0.72
CA GLN A 202 4.82 19.41 -0.20
C GLN A 202 4.63 18.12 -0.99
N LEU A 203 3.66 18.01 -1.89
CA LEU A 203 3.49 16.84 -2.77
C LEU A 203 4.07 17.07 -4.18
N THR A 204 4.64 18.23 -4.45
CA THR A 204 5.30 18.52 -5.74
C THR A 204 6.55 17.66 -5.91
N ARG A 205 6.88 17.38 -7.17
CA ARG A 205 8.07 16.56 -7.49
C ARG A 205 9.34 17.24 -7.01
N THR A 206 9.48 18.54 -7.27
CA THR A 206 10.63 19.35 -6.82
C THR A 206 10.79 19.30 -5.30
N TYR A 207 9.74 19.56 -4.53
CA TYR A 207 9.85 19.51 -3.06
C TYR A 207 10.25 18.10 -2.59
N MET A 208 9.65 17.06 -3.14
CA MET A 208 9.94 15.68 -2.74
C MET A 208 11.39 15.27 -3.07
N THR A 209 11.90 15.61 -4.25
CA THR A 209 13.24 15.22 -4.69
C THR A 209 14.35 16.08 -4.11
N GLU A 210 14.13 17.39 -3.97
CA GLU A 210 15.19 18.33 -3.60
C GLU A 210 15.17 18.70 -2.10
N THR A 211 14.03 18.54 -1.42
CA THR A 211 13.88 18.92 0.00
C THR A 211 13.56 17.72 0.88
N PHE A 212 12.44 17.04 0.64
CA PHE A 212 11.94 16.01 1.54
C PHE A 212 12.85 14.78 1.62
N ASN A 213 13.16 14.15 0.48
CA ASN A 213 13.95 12.92 0.46
C ASN A 213 15.38 13.11 0.98
N PRO A 214 16.13 14.17 0.59
CA PRO A 214 17.45 14.41 1.16
C PRO A 214 17.43 14.65 2.68
N ALA A 215 16.39 15.32 3.20
CA ALA A 215 16.26 15.59 4.62
C ALA A 215 15.76 14.38 5.44
N THR A 216 15.13 13.40 4.79
CA THR A 216 14.39 12.29 5.40
C THR A 216 14.96 10.92 4.96
N PRO A 217 16.24 10.62 5.30
CA PRO A 217 16.84 9.32 5.01
C PRO A 217 16.15 8.21 5.80
N ASP A 218 16.17 7.00 5.26
CA ASP A 218 15.62 5.83 5.94
C ASP A 218 16.45 5.48 7.19
N ASP A 219 15.76 5.10 8.26
CA ASP A 219 16.37 4.52 9.45
C ASP A 219 16.81 3.06 9.18
N PRO A 220 18.09 2.69 9.37
CA PRO A 220 18.59 1.35 9.06
C PRO A 220 17.97 0.24 9.90
N ASP A 221 17.36 0.55 11.06
CA ASP A 221 16.70 -0.43 11.92
C ASP A 221 15.24 -0.69 11.52
N VAL A 222 14.72 0.02 10.52
CA VAL A 222 13.33 -0.07 10.08
C VAL A 222 13.26 -0.73 8.70
N GLN A 223 12.32 -1.67 8.53
CA GLN A 223 12.08 -2.30 7.24
C GLN A 223 11.07 -1.48 6.42
N TYR A 224 11.42 -1.13 5.19
CA TYR A 224 10.56 -0.34 4.31
C TYR A 224 10.01 -1.20 3.18
N TYR A 225 8.69 -1.19 3.02
CA TYR A 225 7.97 -1.86 1.94
C TYR A 225 7.10 -0.85 1.21
N SER A 226 6.82 -1.11 -0.07
CA SER A 226 5.88 -0.27 -0.82
C SER A 226 5.10 -1.04 -1.87
N TYR A 227 3.89 -0.54 -2.15
CA TYR A 227 3.02 -0.97 -3.23
C TYR A 227 2.66 0.22 -4.10
N GLY A 228 2.62 0.01 -5.41
CA GLY A 228 2.08 0.96 -6.38
C GLY A 228 0.73 0.50 -6.90
N ALA A 229 0.06 1.38 -7.64
CA ALA A 229 -1.16 1.05 -8.35
C ALA A 229 -1.20 1.75 -9.71
N ALA A 230 -1.83 1.10 -10.68
CA ALA A 230 -2.03 1.66 -12.02
C ALA A 230 -3.39 1.24 -12.55
N PHE A 231 -4.05 2.13 -13.28
CA PHE A 231 -5.30 1.79 -13.95
C PHE A 231 -5.52 2.66 -15.19
N ASP A 232 -6.34 2.17 -16.13
CA ASP A 232 -6.77 2.94 -17.28
C ASP A 232 -8.16 3.56 -17.00
N PRO A 233 -8.30 4.90 -16.95
CA PRO A 233 -9.57 5.55 -16.65
C PRO A 233 -10.55 5.52 -17.83
N ASP A 234 -11.74 4.99 -17.57
CA ASP A 234 -12.92 5.16 -18.41
C ASP A 234 -13.30 6.66 -18.56
N LEU A 235 -14.19 6.96 -19.52
CA LEU A 235 -14.65 8.33 -19.80
C LEU A 235 -15.28 9.05 -18.60
N PHE A 236 -15.90 8.30 -17.69
CA PHE A 236 -16.59 8.81 -16.50
C PHE A 236 -15.78 8.73 -15.21
N SER A 237 -14.50 8.33 -15.28
CA SER A 237 -13.64 8.27 -14.09
C SER A 237 -13.35 9.66 -13.55
N VAL A 238 -13.51 9.84 -12.23
CA VAL A 238 -13.14 11.09 -11.52
C VAL A 238 -11.66 11.43 -11.66
N PHE A 239 -10.83 10.41 -11.88
CA PHE A 239 -9.38 10.53 -12.04
C PHE A 239 -8.93 10.72 -13.48
N ARG A 240 -9.86 10.82 -14.44
CA ARG A 240 -9.51 10.96 -15.86
C ARG A 240 -8.66 12.21 -16.13
N ALA A 241 -8.99 13.33 -15.48
CA ALA A 241 -8.30 14.59 -15.69
C ALA A 241 -6.87 14.54 -15.13
N SER A 242 -6.73 14.10 -13.88
CA SER A 242 -5.42 13.96 -13.22
C SER A 242 -4.54 12.90 -13.89
N HIS A 243 -5.10 11.76 -14.27
CA HIS A 243 -4.38 10.73 -15.03
C HIS A 243 -3.84 11.27 -16.37
N ARG A 244 -4.60 12.12 -17.09
CA ARG A 244 -4.14 12.75 -18.33
C ARG A 244 -2.99 13.74 -18.13
N ILE A 245 -2.83 14.27 -16.92
CA ILE A 245 -1.71 15.14 -16.54
C ILE A 245 -0.49 14.28 -16.18
N ILE A 246 -0.68 13.23 -15.39
CA ILE A 246 0.40 12.38 -14.88
C ILE A 246 0.99 11.49 -15.98
N ASN A 247 0.14 10.79 -16.74
CA ASN A 247 0.57 9.72 -17.64
C ASN A 247 1.60 10.14 -18.70
N PRO A 248 1.48 11.29 -19.38
CA PRO A 248 2.49 11.72 -20.34
C PRO A 248 3.85 12.07 -19.72
N VAL A 249 3.90 12.33 -18.40
CA VAL A 249 5.08 12.83 -17.70
C VAL A 249 5.75 11.74 -16.86
N GLU A 250 4.96 10.93 -16.17
CA GLU A 250 5.44 9.92 -15.22
C GLU A 250 4.99 8.49 -15.55
N GLY A 251 4.20 8.30 -16.61
CA GLY A 251 3.74 6.97 -17.04
C GLY A 251 2.58 6.41 -16.21
N PRO A 252 2.48 5.07 -16.09
CA PRO A 252 1.35 4.41 -15.45
C PRO A 252 1.13 4.90 -14.01
N ASN A 253 -0.11 5.15 -13.65
CA ASN A 253 -0.49 5.81 -12.41
C ASN A 253 -1.90 5.40 -11.96
N ASP A 254 -2.19 5.62 -10.69
CA ASP A 254 -3.47 5.30 -10.07
C ASP A 254 -4.50 6.44 -10.16
N GLY A 255 -4.18 7.48 -10.93
CA GLY A 255 -4.95 8.72 -11.05
C GLY A 255 -4.44 9.87 -10.18
N MET A 256 -3.56 9.63 -9.22
CA MET A 256 -2.98 10.66 -8.35
C MET A 256 -1.47 10.55 -8.24
N VAL A 257 -0.95 9.33 -8.22
CA VAL A 257 0.46 9.01 -8.00
C VAL A 257 0.92 8.02 -9.06
N SER A 258 2.08 8.30 -9.66
CA SER A 258 2.70 7.38 -10.61
C SER A 258 3.29 6.17 -9.91
N VAL A 259 3.36 5.05 -10.63
CA VAL A 259 4.00 3.83 -10.12
C VAL A 259 5.46 4.11 -9.76
N ALA A 260 6.20 4.84 -10.60
CA ALA A 260 7.58 5.22 -10.33
C ALA A 260 7.73 6.08 -9.05
N SER A 261 6.79 7.00 -8.80
CA SER A 261 6.79 7.80 -7.57
C SER A 261 6.43 6.96 -6.34
N SER A 262 5.60 5.92 -6.48
CA SER A 262 5.20 5.04 -5.39
C SER A 262 6.28 4.09 -4.85
N GLN A 263 7.30 3.79 -5.66
CA GLN A 263 8.34 2.81 -5.30
C GLN A 263 9.27 3.33 -4.19
N TRP A 264 9.34 2.62 -3.07
CA TRP A 264 10.23 2.91 -1.94
C TRP A 264 10.66 1.64 -1.18
N GLY A 265 11.89 1.60 -0.68
CA GLY A 265 12.41 0.41 0.01
C GLY A 265 12.27 -0.86 -0.82
N THR A 266 11.82 -1.94 -0.18
CA THR A 266 11.50 -3.20 -0.87
C THR A 266 10.14 -3.11 -1.54
N TYR A 267 10.14 -2.85 -2.85
CA TYR A 267 8.93 -2.78 -3.66
C TYR A 267 8.26 -4.15 -3.82
N LYS A 268 7.00 -4.28 -3.39
CA LYS A 268 6.26 -5.55 -3.41
C LYS A 268 5.43 -5.75 -4.70
N GLY A 269 5.08 -4.67 -5.40
CA GLY A 269 4.48 -4.73 -6.73
C GLY A 269 3.50 -3.61 -7.07
N THR A 270 3.02 -3.62 -8.31
CA THR A 270 1.99 -2.72 -8.86
C THR A 270 0.65 -3.43 -8.93
N LEU A 271 -0.36 -2.87 -8.26
CA LEU A 271 -1.75 -3.28 -8.34
C LEU A 271 -2.38 -2.81 -9.67
N GLN A 272 -2.66 -3.74 -10.58
CA GLN A 272 -3.17 -3.43 -11.91
C GLN A 272 -4.70 -3.28 -11.90
N GLY A 273 -5.19 -2.25 -12.60
CA GLY A 273 -6.62 -1.93 -12.67
C GLY A 273 -7.18 -1.28 -11.40
N VAL A 274 -6.30 -0.75 -10.54
CA VAL A 274 -6.65 -0.18 -9.22
C VAL A 274 -6.40 1.32 -9.22
N SER A 275 -7.44 2.11 -8.92
CA SER A 275 -7.32 3.56 -8.76
C SER A 275 -7.00 3.95 -7.31
N HIS A 276 -6.59 5.21 -7.09
CA HIS A 276 -6.23 5.68 -5.75
C HIS A 276 -7.37 5.53 -4.71
N LEU A 277 -8.64 5.63 -5.14
CA LEU A 277 -9.81 5.40 -4.27
C LEU A 277 -10.12 3.93 -4.01
N ASP A 278 -9.74 3.03 -4.93
CA ASP A 278 -9.94 1.59 -4.76
C ASP A 278 -9.08 1.04 -3.60
N LEU A 279 -7.89 1.61 -3.40
CA LEU A 279 -6.93 1.19 -2.37
C LEU A 279 -7.48 1.28 -0.94
N ILE A 280 -8.38 2.24 -0.69
CA ILE A 280 -9.01 2.45 0.61
C ILE A 280 -10.44 1.91 0.68
N ASN A 281 -10.88 1.12 -0.31
CA ASN A 281 -12.24 0.52 -0.36
C ASN A 281 -13.38 1.55 -0.54
N TRP A 282 -13.10 2.70 -1.19
CA TRP A 282 -14.08 3.78 -1.36
C TRP A 282 -14.80 3.81 -2.71
N THR A 283 -14.64 2.79 -3.55
CA THR A 283 -15.40 2.71 -4.79
C THR A 283 -16.89 2.49 -4.54
N ASN A 284 -17.70 3.19 -5.34
CA ASN A 284 -19.12 3.36 -5.12
C ASN A 284 -19.88 2.01 -5.21
N ARG A 285 -20.71 1.64 -4.21
CA ARG A 285 -21.53 0.40 -4.21
C ARG A 285 -22.33 0.22 -5.51
N LEU A 286 -22.76 1.32 -6.11
CA LEU A 286 -23.45 1.31 -7.40
C LEU A 286 -22.53 0.87 -8.56
N ARG A 287 -21.27 1.29 -8.57
CA ARG A 287 -20.26 0.84 -9.56
C ARG A 287 -19.97 -0.66 -9.38
N TRP A 288 -19.84 -1.12 -8.14
CA TRP A 288 -19.69 -2.53 -7.81
C TRP A 288 -20.88 -3.38 -8.30
N PHE A 289 -22.10 -2.92 -8.00
CA PHE A 289 -23.34 -3.56 -8.43
C PHE A 289 -23.47 -3.59 -9.97
N LEU A 290 -23.14 -2.50 -10.65
CA LEU A 290 -23.16 -2.44 -12.12
C LEU A 290 -22.11 -3.35 -12.77
N TRP A 291 -20.93 -3.53 -12.16
CA TRP A 291 -19.92 -4.47 -12.65
C TRP A 291 -20.33 -5.94 -12.46
N GLU A 292 -20.99 -6.24 -11.34
CA GLU A 292 -21.51 -7.58 -11.05
C GLU A 292 -22.64 -7.97 -12.02
N LEU A 293 -23.52 -7.02 -12.36
CA LEU A 293 -24.54 -7.19 -13.42
C LEU A 293 -23.94 -7.29 -14.83
N GLY A 294 -22.85 -6.56 -15.09
CA GLY A 294 -22.17 -6.54 -16.39
C GLY A 294 -21.17 -7.68 -16.61
N GLY A 295 -21.05 -8.63 -15.67
CA GLY A 295 -20.14 -9.77 -15.78
C GLY A 295 -18.65 -9.42 -15.72
N LYS A 296 -18.27 -8.21 -15.26
CA LYS A 296 -16.87 -7.84 -15.06
C LYS A 296 -16.33 -8.51 -13.80
N LYS A 297 -15.27 -9.31 -13.94
CA LYS A 297 -14.60 -9.98 -12.81
C LYS A 297 -14.02 -8.95 -11.84
N ARG A 298 -14.13 -9.26 -10.54
CA ARG A 298 -13.44 -8.52 -9.48
C ARG A 298 -11.95 -8.86 -9.55
N ASN A 299 -11.11 -7.86 -9.80
CA ASN A 299 -9.66 -8.06 -9.87
C ASN A 299 -8.95 -7.57 -8.59
N PHE A 300 -9.62 -6.78 -7.75
CA PHE A 300 -9.02 -6.24 -6.53
C PHE A 300 -10.02 -6.13 -5.37
N ASN A 301 -9.55 -6.46 -4.18
CA ASN A 301 -10.23 -6.31 -2.90
C ASN A 301 -9.24 -5.75 -1.88
N ALA A 302 -9.46 -4.51 -1.42
CA ALA A 302 -8.60 -3.86 -0.44
C ALA A 302 -8.45 -4.70 0.85
N VAL A 303 -9.52 -5.34 1.33
CA VAL A 303 -9.44 -6.21 2.52
C VAL A 303 -8.45 -7.36 2.30
N ALA A 304 -8.44 -7.96 1.11
CA ALA A 304 -7.49 -9.03 0.77
C ALA A 304 -6.04 -8.52 0.77
N LEU A 305 -5.79 -7.30 0.24
CA LEU A 305 -4.48 -6.65 0.29
C LEU A 305 -4.00 -6.43 1.74
N TYR A 306 -4.84 -5.86 2.61
CA TYR A 306 -4.42 -5.57 3.99
C TYR A 306 -4.19 -6.84 4.81
N LEU A 307 -4.99 -7.89 4.59
CA LEU A 307 -4.73 -9.21 5.18
C LEU A 307 -3.41 -9.81 4.67
N ASP A 308 -3.08 -9.63 3.40
CA ASP A 308 -1.81 -10.08 2.82
C ASP A 308 -0.61 -9.29 3.36
N ILE A 309 -0.77 -7.98 3.62
CA ILE A 309 0.26 -7.18 4.29
C ILE A 309 0.52 -7.72 5.70
N ALA A 310 -0.52 -8.05 6.47
CA ALA A 310 -0.34 -8.64 7.79
C ALA A 310 0.38 -10.00 7.74
N ASP A 311 0.02 -10.85 6.78
CA ASP A 311 0.66 -12.14 6.52
C ASP A 311 2.12 -11.99 6.06
N MET A 312 2.42 -11.00 5.24
CA MET A 312 3.77 -10.63 4.84
C MET A 312 4.61 -10.20 6.04
N LEU A 313 4.10 -9.32 6.90
CA LEU A 313 4.78 -8.90 8.12
C LEU A 313 5.06 -10.10 9.04
N ALA A 314 4.10 -11.01 9.21
CA ALA A 314 4.28 -12.22 10.00
C ALA A 314 5.44 -13.09 9.49
N LYS A 315 5.57 -13.25 8.16
CA LYS A 315 6.64 -14.03 7.52
C LYS A 315 8.02 -13.39 7.64
N GLU A 316 8.07 -12.06 7.69
CA GLU A 316 9.30 -11.29 7.95
C GLU A 316 9.66 -11.29 9.45
N GLY A 317 8.86 -11.96 10.29
CA GLY A 317 9.07 -12.08 11.72
C GLY A 317 8.66 -10.84 12.52
N LEU A 318 7.93 -9.93 11.89
CA LEU A 318 7.39 -8.67 12.41
C LEU A 318 5.99 -8.82 13.02
#